data_AF-C7ZJS1-F1
#
_entry.id   AF-C7ZJS1-F1
#
_cell.length_a   1.000
_cell.length_b   1.000
_cell.length_c   1.000
_cell.angle_alpha   90.00
_cell.angle_beta   90.00
_cell.angle_gamma   90.00
#
_symmetry.space_group_name_H-M   'P 1'
#
loop_
_entity.id
_entity.type
_entity.pdbx_description
1 polymer ?
#
loop_
_entity_poly.entity_id
_entity_poly.type
_entity_poly.pdbx_seq_one_letter_code
_entity_poly.pdbx_strand_id
1 'polypeptide(L)'
;LKQKTAALSRDGTCRISGYLDAVEVAHIVPRASGYWFEYNSMARYARLSDVPQQVDDDRNLITLRRDLHYLSDQRRFAFVVKQPRENDSLQVVTHVLCAQGSTELISLYHNRLPQPLSGISTELLFARFAWSLFDNKTFPFLQGLQSYKVLVYDLSTSQYSTKDLKAGKIRDVAVLFQSYPQSRNPSPRKRTNDEISKGDADAE
;
A
#
# COMPACT_ATOMS: atom_id res chain seq x y z
N LEU A 1 2.65 8.69 15.39
CA LEU A 1 3.73 8.00 16.13
C LEU A 1 3.21 6.78 16.89
N LYS A 2 2.22 6.94 17.80
CA LYS A 2 1.60 5.83 18.57
C LYS A 2 1.22 4.60 17.75
N GLN A 3 0.54 4.77 16.62
CA GLN A 3 0.10 3.63 15.78
C GLN A 3 1.26 2.86 15.13
N LYS A 4 2.30 3.58 14.69
CA LYS A 4 3.51 2.95 14.16
C LYS A 4 4.24 2.14 15.24
N THR A 5 4.33 2.67 16.46
CA THR A 5 4.89 1.95 17.60
C THR A 5 4.07 0.70 17.95
N ALA A 6 2.73 0.79 17.89
CA ALA A 6 1.86 -0.37 18.09
C ALA A 6 2.09 -1.47 17.05
N ALA A 7 2.19 -1.10 15.77
CA ALA A 7 2.50 -2.05 14.69
C ALA A 7 3.88 -2.71 14.87
N LEU A 8 4.92 -1.93 15.21
CA LEU A 8 6.25 -2.45 15.48
C LEU A 8 6.27 -3.41 16.68
N SER A 9 5.59 -3.05 17.76
CA SER A 9 5.50 -3.89 18.96
C SER A 9 4.72 -5.18 18.72
N ARG A 10 3.68 -5.13 17.88
CA ARG A 10 2.86 -6.28 17.51
C ARG A 10 3.62 -7.25 16.62
N ASP A 11 4.32 -6.72 15.61
CA ASP A 11 4.97 -7.55 14.60
C ASP A 11 6.35 -8.01 15.06
N GLY A 12 7.13 -7.15 15.72
CA GLY A 12 8.50 -7.44 16.20
C GLY A 12 9.54 -7.54 15.09
N THR A 13 9.24 -8.21 13.98
CA THR A 13 10.13 -8.36 12.81
C THR A 13 9.37 -8.11 11.50
N CYS A 14 10.10 -8.00 10.39
CA CYS A 14 9.48 -7.96 9.07
C CYS A 14 8.54 -9.16 8.87
N ARG A 15 7.26 -8.88 8.57
CA ARG A 15 6.23 -9.91 8.42
C ARG A 15 6.39 -10.80 7.19
N ILE A 16 7.35 -10.53 6.31
CA ILE A 16 7.64 -11.38 5.14
C ILE A 16 8.97 -12.10 5.33
N SER A 17 10.04 -11.37 5.61
CA SER A 17 11.39 -11.94 5.66
C SER A 17 11.83 -12.44 7.03
N GLY A 18 11.15 -12.04 8.11
CA GLY A 18 11.52 -12.40 9.48
C GLY A 18 12.69 -11.61 10.07
N TYR A 19 13.35 -10.75 9.28
CA TYR A 19 14.47 -9.94 9.76
C TYR A 19 14.04 -8.78 10.67
N LEU A 20 14.90 -8.47 11.64
CA LEU A 20 14.77 -7.37 12.59
C LEU A 20 15.31 -6.05 12.05
N ASP A 21 16.38 -6.11 11.26
CA ASP A 21 17.10 -4.93 10.80
C ASP A 21 16.44 -4.27 9.58
N ALA A 22 16.62 -2.95 9.48
CA ALA A 22 16.14 -2.13 8.36
C ALA A 22 14.62 -2.26 8.10
N VAL A 23 13.84 -2.42 9.18
CA VAL A 23 12.37 -2.49 9.11
C VAL A 23 11.72 -1.11 9.22
N GLU A 24 10.55 -1.00 8.59
CA GLU A 24 9.71 0.18 8.55
C GLU A 24 8.25 -0.23 8.73
N VAL A 25 7.39 0.72 9.11
CA VAL A 25 5.95 0.51 9.17
C VAL A 25 5.32 0.98 7.86
N ALA A 26 4.77 0.03 7.13
CA ALA A 26 4.05 0.23 5.89
C ALA A 26 2.53 0.25 6.14
N HIS A 27 1.80 0.98 5.30
CA HIS A 27 0.35 0.86 5.23
C HIS A 27 -0.05 -0.31 4.31
N ILE A 28 -1.02 -1.11 4.73
CA ILE A 28 -1.59 -2.19 3.93
C ILE A 28 -2.39 -1.59 2.79
N VAL A 29 -3.44 -0.81 3.10
CA VAL A 29 -4.06 0.10 2.15
C VAL A 29 -3.26 1.40 2.17
N PRO A 30 -2.61 1.81 1.06
CA PRO A 30 -1.74 2.98 1.05
C PRO A 30 -2.45 4.22 1.57
N ARG A 31 -1.73 5.01 2.34
CA ARG A 31 -2.22 6.30 2.83
C ARG A 31 -2.62 7.24 1.70
N ALA A 32 -1.96 7.16 0.54
CA ALA A 32 -2.33 7.92 -0.66
C ALA A 32 -3.74 7.59 -1.18
N SER A 33 -4.28 6.41 -0.82
CA SER A 33 -5.64 5.98 -1.15
C SER A 33 -6.66 6.33 -0.06
N GLY A 34 -6.38 7.29 0.83
CA GLY A 34 -7.23 7.59 1.98
C GLY A 34 -8.66 8.00 1.63
N TYR A 35 -8.89 8.73 0.53
CA TYR A 35 -10.27 9.04 0.09
C TYR A 35 -11.02 7.78 -0.37
N TRP A 36 -10.34 6.87 -1.09
CA TRP A 36 -10.91 5.57 -1.44
C TRP A 36 -11.22 4.75 -0.17
N PHE A 37 -10.33 4.80 0.83
CA PHE A 37 -10.52 4.13 2.12
C PHE A 37 -11.77 4.65 2.84
N GLU A 38 -11.94 5.97 2.93
CA GLU A 38 -13.11 6.61 3.53
C GLU A 38 -14.39 6.30 2.75
N TYR A 39 -14.36 6.47 1.43
CA TYR A 39 -15.51 6.23 0.55
C TYR A 39 -16.02 4.79 0.61
N ASN A 40 -15.10 3.82 0.65
CA ASN A 40 -15.46 2.40 0.79
C ASN A 40 -15.74 2.00 2.25
N SER A 41 -15.88 2.98 3.16
CA SER A 41 -16.18 2.78 4.58
C SER A 41 -15.23 1.81 5.26
N MET A 42 -13.95 1.80 4.86
CA MET A 42 -12.95 0.85 5.35
C MET A 42 -12.63 1.07 6.84
N ALA A 43 -12.99 2.22 7.40
CA ALA A 43 -12.89 2.52 8.83
C ALA A 43 -13.64 1.51 9.71
N ARG A 44 -14.67 0.82 9.21
CA ARG A 44 -15.36 -0.25 9.95
C ARG A 44 -14.45 -1.44 10.31
N TYR A 45 -13.32 -1.56 9.64
CA TYR A 45 -12.32 -2.61 9.88
C TYR A 45 -11.13 -2.11 10.72
N ALA A 46 -11.07 -0.80 10.99
CA ALA A 46 -10.13 -0.19 11.92
C ALA A 46 -10.52 -0.51 13.38
N ARG A 47 -9.61 -0.28 14.32
CA ARG A 47 -9.87 -0.50 15.75
C ARG A 47 -10.25 0.78 16.49
N LEU A 48 -9.62 1.90 16.13
CA LEU A 48 -9.61 3.12 16.95
C LEU A 48 -10.38 4.26 16.29
N SER A 49 -11.51 4.65 16.88
CA SER A 49 -12.28 5.83 16.44
C SER A 49 -11.55 7.16 16.62
N ASP A 50 -10.53 7.21 17.49
CA ASP A 50 -9.83 8.46 17.88
C ASP A 50 -8.53 8.73 17.10
N VAL A 51 -8.23 7.99 16.03
CA VAL A 51 -7.10 8.34 15.17
C VAL A 51 -7.49 9.53 14.30
N PRO A 52 -6.66 10.59 14.20
CA PRO A 52 -6.97 11.78 13.38
C PRO A 52 -7.34 11.45 11.93
N GLN A 53 -6.77 10.36 11.41
CA GLN A 53 -7.13 9.78 10.12
C GLN A 53 -7.24 8.27 10.28
N GLN A 54 -8.40 7.71 9.96
CA GLN A 54 -8.70 6.28 10.12
C GLN A 54 -7.80 5.38 9.26
N VAL A 55 -7.27 5.90 8.14
CA VAL A 55 -6.29 5.18 7.31
C VAL A 55 -4.96 4.93 8.04
N ASP A 56 -4.66 5.68 9.11
CA ASP A 56 -3.45 5.53 9.93
C ASP A 56 -3.64 4.58 11.13
N ASP A 57 -4.77 3.86 11.24
CA ASP A 57 -5.06 2.86 12.28
C ASP A 57 -4.06 1.68 12.26
N ASP A 58 -3.73 1.13 13.43
CA ASP A 58 -2.73 0.06 13.59
C ASP A 58 -3.11 -1.23 12.84
N ARG A 59 -4.40 -1.50 12.63
CA ARG A 59 -4.85 -2.64 11.81
C ARG A 59 -4.57 -2.47 10.32
N ASN A 60 -4.35 -1.24 9.85
CA ASN A 60 -3.92 -0.94 8.49
C ASN A 60 -2.39 -0.85 8.37
N LEU A 61 -1.63 -1.13 9.43
CA LEU A 61 -0.18 -1.03 9.43
C LEU A 61 0.46 -2.41 9.51
N ILE A 62 1.60 -2.58 8.86
CA ILE A 62 2.40 -3.81 8.86
C ILE A 62 3.90 -3.49 8.83
N THR A 63 4.69 -4.23 9.60
CA THR A 63 6.14 -4.07 9.66
C THR A 63 6.81 -4.84 8.53
N LEU A 64 7.54 -4.13 7.67
CA LEU A 64 8.24 -4.68 6.51
C LEU A 64 9.68 -4.21 6.48
N ARG A 65 10.60 -5.04 5.97
CA ARG A 65 11.94 -4.57 5.60
C ARG A 65 11.80 -3.50 4.51
N ARG A 66 12.66 -2.47 4.55
CA ARG A 66 12.57 -1.28 3.69
C ARG A 66 12.42 -1.58 2.19
N ASP A 67 13.17 -2.55 1.68
CA ASP A 67 13.09 -3.03 0.30
C ASP A 67 11.73 -3.68 -0.01
N LEU A 68 11.20 -4.49 0.90
CA LEU A 68 9.88 -5.12 0.77
C LEU A 68 8.74 -4.11 0.90
N HIS A 69 8.89 -3.09 1.74
CA HIS A 69 7.97 -1.96 1.79
C HIS A 69 7.92 -1.24 0.44
N TYR A 70 9.09 -0.89 -0.11
CA TYR A 70 9.19 -0.28 -1.43
C TYR A 70 8.54 -1.15 -2.53
N LEU A 71 8.84 -2.44 -2.56
CA LEU A 71 8.26 -3.38 -3.54
C LEU A 71 6.74 -3.55 -3.38
N SER A 72 6.24 -3.50 -2.14
CA SER A 72 4.81 -3.52 -1.83
C SER A 72 4.12 -2.30 -2.45
N ASP A 73 4.65 -1.09 -2.25
CA ASP A 73 4.10 0.14 -2.80
C ASP A 73 4.14 0.19 -4.33
N GLN A 74 5.13 -0.49 -4.93
CA GLN A 74 5.24 -0.69 -6.37
C GLN A 74 4.35 -1.82 -6.92
N ARG A 75 3.43 -2.37 -6.10
CA ARG A 75 2.48 -3.44 -6.50
C ARG A 75 3.17 -4.72 -6.97
N ARG A 76 4.39 -4.99 -6.53
CA ARG A 76 5.18 -6.13 -7.01
C ARG A 76 4.69 -7.46 -6.44
N PHE A 77 4.08 -7.43 -5.26
CA PHE A 77 3.46 -8.58 -4.61
C PHE A 77 2.24 -8.14 -3.78
N ALA A 78 1.44 -9.11 -3.36
CA ALA A 78 0.35 -8.92 -2.42
C ALA A 78 0.21 -10.16 -1.50
N PHE A 79 -0.49 -9.98 -0.38
CA PHE A 79 -0.95 -11.11 0.42
C PHE A 79 -2.22 -11.70 -0.20
N VAL A 80 -2.22 -13.01 -0.46
CA VAL A 80 -3.30 -13.70 -1.16
C VAL A 80 -3.70 -14.94 -0.39
N VAL A 81 -5.01 -15.18 -0.28
CA VAL A 81 -5.54 -16.42 0.28
C VAL A 81 -5.45 -17.51 -0.81
N LYS A 82 -4.81 -18.63 -0.48
CA LYS A 82 -4.70 -19.79 -1.36
C LYS A 82 -5.01 -21.07 -0.58
N GLN A 83 -5.53 -22.05 -1.32
CA GLN A 83 -5.65 -23.42 -0.86
C GLN A 83 -4.59 -24.24 -1.62
N PRO A 84 -3.50 -24.69 -0.97
CA PRO A 84 -2.39 -25.34 -1.67
C PRO A 84 -2.83 -26.63 -2.38
N ARG A 85 -3.74 -27.38 -1.76
CA ARG A 85 -4.35 -28.60 -2.31
C ARG A 85 -5.84 -28.63 -1.97
N GLU A 86 -6.58 -29.44 -2.71
CA GLU A 86 -7.96 -29.75 -2.39
C GLU A 86 -8.03 -30.35 -0.97
N ASN A 87 -8.91 -29.79 -0.12
CA ASN A 87 -9.08 -30.09 1.31
C ASN A 87 -8.02 -29.53 2.28
N ASP A 88 -6.99 -28.80 1.81
CA ASP A 88 -6.11 -28.07 2.73
C ASP A 88 -6.84 -26.86 3.34
N SER A 89 -6.40 -26.42 4.52
CA SER A 89 -6.84 -25.15 5.11
C SER A 89 -6.41 -23.97 4.22
N LEU A 90 -7.25 -22.94 4.14
CA LEU A 90 -6.90 -21.67 3.50
C LEU A 90 -5.72 -21.01 4.20
N GLN A 91 -4.73 -20.58 3.41
CA GLN A 91 -3.51 -19.94 3.90
C GLN A 91 -3.30 -18.60 3.21
N VAL A 92 -2.87 -17.60 3.98
CA VAL A 92 -2.40 -16.32 3.42
C VAL A 92 -0.93 -16.49 3.02
N VAL A 93 -0.63 -16.26 1.75
CA VAL A 93 0.74 -16.32 1.21
C VAL A 93 1.17 -14.98 0.64
N THR A 94 2.48 -14.75 0.59
CA THR A 94 3.06 -13.66 -0.21
C THR A 94 3.07 -14.09 -1.67
N HIS A 95 2.36 -13.39 -2.54
CA HIS A 95 2.26 -13.73 -3.97
C HIS A 95 2.81 -12.60 -4.84
N VAL A 96 3.79 -12.93 -5.68
CA VAL A 96 4.39 -11.99 -6.63
C VAL A 96 3.48 -11.84 -7.84
N LEU A 97 3.06 -10.60 -8.13
CA LEU A 97 2.07 -10.28 -9.16
C LEU A 97 2.69 -10.09 -10.56
N CYS A 98 3.91 -9.58 -10.62
CA CYS A 98 4.64 -9.38 -11.87
C CYS A 98 5.91 -10.22 -11.85
N ALA A 99 5.98 -11.27 -12.67
CA ALA A 99 7.16 -12.13 -12.71
C ALA A 99 8.37 -11.45 -13.39
N GLN A 100 8.11 -10.54 -14.33
CA GLN A 100 9.15 -9.84 -15.08
C GLN A 100 9.99 -8.95 -14.15
N GLY A 101 11.31 -9.16 -14.15
CA GLY A 101 12.24 -8.40 -13.30
C GLY A 101 12.10 -8.68 -11.81
N SER A 102 11.50 -9.81 -11.42
CA SER A 102 11.25 -10.23 -10.04
C SER A 102 11.97 -11.54 -9.69
N THR A 103 13.07 -11.91 -10.34
CA THR A 103 13.71 -13.24 -10.17
C THR A 103 13.98 -13.58 -8.70
N GLU A 104 14.60 -12.67 -7.96
CA GLU A 104 14.85 -12.82 -6.52
C GLU A 104 13.57 -12.81 -5.69
N LEU A 105 12.63 -11.92 -6.00
CA LEU A 105 11.35 -11.82 -5.30
C LEU A 105 10.53 -13.12 -5.47
N ILE A 106 10.59 -13.74 -6.65
CA ILE A 106 9.96 -15.03 -6.93
C ILE A 106 10.65 -16.12 -6.10
N SER A 107 11.97 -16.25 -6.23
CA SER A 107 12.72 -17.32 -5.58
C SER A 107 12.65 -17.23 -4.06
N LEU A 108 12.57 -16.02 -3.50
CA LEU A 108 12.58 -15.80 -2.05
C LEU A 108 11.19 -15.79 -1.42
N TYR A 109 10.14 -15.37 -2.13
CA TYR A 109 8.86 -15.04 -1.48
C TYR A 109 7.60 -15.53 -2.19
N HIS A 110 7.67 -15.99 -3.45
CA HIS A 110 6.44 -16.37 -4.17
C HIS A 110 5.76 -17.60 -3.58
N ASN A 111 4.47 -17.45 -3.26
CA ASN A 111 3.62 -18.45 -2.62
C ASN A 111 4.20 -19.00 -1.30
N ARG A 112 4.98 -18.18 -0.59
CA ARG A 112 5.51 -18.54 0.73
C ARG A 112 4.66 -17.93 1.83
N LEU A 113 4.56 -18.67 2.94
CA LEU A 113 3.91 -18.16 4.14
C LEU A 113 4.71 -16.97 4.67
N PRO A 114 4.03 -15.84 5.00
CA PRO A 114 4.65 -14.79 5.79
C PRO A 114 4.92 -15.28 7.21
N GLN A 115 5.63 -14.45 7.98
CA GLN A 115 5.60 -14.58 9.44
C GLN A 115 4.14 -14.45 9.92
N PRO A 116 3.78 -15.04 11.08
CA PRO A 116 2.42 -14.98 11.60
C PRO A 116 1.87 -13.55 11.59
N LEU A 117 0.73 -13.38 10.91
CA LEU A 117 -0.02 -12.13 10.85
C LEU A 117 -1.06 -12.17 11.96
N SER A 118 -0.99 -11.20 12.88
CA SER A 118 -1.96 -11.07 13.97
C SER A 118 -2.29 -9.59 14.17
N GLY A 119 -3.49 -9.28 14.67
CA GLY A 119 -3.91 -7.90 14.95
C GLY A 119 -3.95 -6.96 13.72
N ILE A 120 -4.02 -7.52 12.52
CA ILE A 120 -4.22 -6.85 11.23
C ILE A 120 -5.62 -7.18 10.72
N SER A 121 -6.29 -6.27 10.00
CA SER A 121 -7.58 -6.59 9.36
C SER A 121 -7.38 -7.40 8.07
N THR A 122 -8.09 -8.52 7.98
CA THR A 122 -8.14 -9.37 6.77
C THR A 122 -8.77 -8.62 5.59
N GLU A 123 -9.75 -7.76 5.85
CA GLU A 123 -10.44 -6.97 4.84
C GLU A 123 -9.52 -5.90 4.24
N LEU A 124 -8.61 -5.34 5.03
CA LEU A 124 -7.56 -4.45 4.54
C LEU A 124 -6.53 -5.18 3.68
N LEU A 125 -6.16 -6.42 4.04
CA LEU A 125 -5.31 -7.26 3.19
C LEU A 125 -5.99 -7.56 1.84
N PHE A 126 -7.30 -7.86 1.86
CA PHE A 126 -8.07 -8.06 0.63
C PHE A 126 -8.16 -6.79 -0.21
N ALA A 127 -8.40 -5.63 0.40
CA ALA A 127 -8.38 -4.34 -0.29
C ALA A 127 -7.01 -4.05 -0.91
N ARG A 128 -5.91 -4.36 -0.22
CA ARG A 128 -4.55 -4.25 -0.75
C ARG A 128 -4.34 -5.18 -1.95
N PHE A 129 -4.82 -6.41 -1.89
CA PHE A 129 -4.75 -7.33 -3.03
C PHE A 129 -5.45 -6.75 -4.27
N ALA A 130 -6.70 -6.29 -4.11
CA ALA A 130 -7.44 -5.64 -5.20
C ALA A 130 -6.69 -4.41 -5.74
N TRP A 131 -6.22 -3.53 -4.85
CA TRP A 131 -5.45 -2.33 -5.22
C TRP A 131 -4.15 -2.66 -5.99
N SER A 132 -3.53 -3.80 -5.70
CA SER A 132 -2.29 -4.23 -6.36
C SER A 132 -2.55 -4.87 -7.72
N LEU A 133 -3.67 -5.58 -7.89
CA LEU A 133 -4.08 -6.18 -9.16
C LEU A 133 -4.51 -5.15 -10.20
N PHE A 134 -5.29 -4.15 -9.78
CA PHE A 134 -5.86 -3.16 -10.69
C PHE A 134 -4.85 -2.04 -11.00
N ASP A 135 -3.75 -2.43 -11.64
CA ASP A 135 -2.77 -1.53 -12.21
C ASP A 135 -2.47 -1.81 -13.67
N ASN A 136 -1.84 -0.84 -14.33
CA ASN A 136 -1.55 -0.94 -15.75
C ASN A 136 -0.55 -2.05 -16.10
N LYS A 137 0.32 -2.45 -15.16
CA LYS A 137 1.36 -3.45 -15.41
C LYS A 137 0.80 -4.86 -15.34
N THR A 138 -0.10 -5.08 -14.40
CA THR A 138 -0.73 -6.37 -14.06
C THR A 138 -2.01 -6.57 -14.87
N PHE A 139 -2.71 -5.48 -15.19
CA PHE A 139 -3.95 -5.47 -15.94
C PHE A 139 -3.84 -4.54 -17.17
N PRO A 140 -3.07 -4.95 -18.20
CA PRO A 140 -2.70 -4.10 -19.35
C PRO A 140 -3.83 -3.86 -20.34
N PHE A 141 -5.01 -4.46 -20.16
CA PHE A 141 -6.16 -4.25 -21.03
C PHE A 141 -6.60 -2.77 -21.12
N LEU A 142 -6.19 -1.91 -20.18
CA LEU A 142 -6.38 -0.45 -20.24
C LEU A 142 -5.32 0.29 -21.06
N GLN A 143 -4.35 -0.43 -21.65
CA GLN A 143 -3.28 0.13 -22.45
C GLN A 143 -3.37 -0.44 -23.87
N GLY A 144 -3.71 0.41 -24.85
CA GLY A 144 -3.82 -0.02 -26.24
C GLY A 144 -4.71 0.86 -27.10
N LEU A 145 -4.94 0.41 -28.34
CA LEU A 145 -5.79 1.06 -29.34
C LEU A 145 -7.25 0.59 -29.31
N GLN A 146 -7.56 -0.43 -28.51
CA GLN A 146 -8.88 -1.03 -28.42
C GLN A 146 -9.89 -0.04 -27.83
N SER A 147 -11.13 -0.09 -28.32
CA SER A 147 -12.27 0.62 -27.74
C SER A 147 -13.05 -0.30 -26.82
N TYR A 148 -13.47 0.24 -25.68
CA TYR A 148 -14.25 -0.44 -24.65
C TYR A 148 -15.51 0.37 -24.36
N LYS A 149 -16.64 -0.33 -24.18
CA LYS A 149 -17.83 0.24 -23.56
C LYS A 149 -17.63 0.19 -22.05
N VAL A 150 -17.46 1.36 -21.42
CA VAL A 150 -17.17 1.49 -20.00
C VAL A 150 -18.33 2.14 -19.26
N LEU A 151 -18.61 1.65 -18.06
CA LEU A 151 -19.53 2.30 -17.13
C LEU A 151 -18.72 3.24 -16.24
N VAL A 152 -18.95 4.55 -16.35
CA VAL A 152 -18.24 5.60 -15.62
C VAL A 152 -19.13 6.13 -14.52
N TYR A 153 -18.59 6.21 -13.31
CA TYR A 153 -19.25 6.80 -12.16
C TYR A 153 -18.80 8.25 -11.96
N ASP A 154 -19.75 9.16 -11.81
CA ASP A 154 -19.48 10.57 -11.50
C ASP A 154 -19.79 10.85 -10.03
N LEU A 155 -18.77 11.22 -9.26
CA LEU A 155 -18.90 11.53 -7.84
C LEU A 155 -19.75 12.76 -7.55
N SER A 156 -19.79 13.74 -8.45
CA SER A 156 -20.55 14.98 -8.26
C SER A 156 -22.05 14.77 -8.39
N THR A 157 -22.47 13.87 -9.29
CA THR A 157 -23.88 13.57 -9.55
C THR A 157 -24.33 12.26 -8.92
N SER A 158 -23.40 11.43 -8.44
CA SER A 158 -23.64 10.08 -7.94
C SER A 158 -24.33 9.16 -8.96
N GLN A 159 -24.11 9.40 -10.26
CA GLN A 159 -24.75 8.65 -11.34
C GLN A 159 -23.73 7.88 -12.19
N TYR A 160 -24.21 6.81 -12.80
CA TYR A 160 -23.46 6.05 -13.79
C TYR A 160 -23.83 6.51 -15.21
N SER A 161 -22.83 6.56 -16.08
CA SER A 161 -23.01 6.80 -17.51
C SER A 161 -22.17 5.81 -18.32
N THR A 162 -22.73 5.33 -19.42
CA THR A 162 -22.01 4.46 -20.35
C THR A 162 -21.28 5.33 -21.36
N LYS A 163 -19.97 5.08 -21.55
CA LYS A 163 -19.15 5.77 -22.55
C LYS A 163 -18.39 4.74 -23.39
N ASP A 164 -18.24 5.00 -24.67
CA ASP A 164 -17.36 4.22 -25.53
C ASP A 164 -16.00 4.93 -25.57
N LEU A 165 -14.99 4.36 -24.90
CA LEU A 165 -13.67 4.96 -24.73
C LEU A 165 -12.57 4.07 -25.31
N LYS A 166 -11.59 4.70 -25.96
CA LYS A 166 -10.31 4.03 -26.27
C LYS A 166 -9.57 3.72 -24.98
N ALA A 167 -8.83 2.62 -24.93
CA ALA A 167 -8.10 2.15 -23.75
C ALA A 167 -7.27 3.27 -23.10
N GLY A 168 -6.47 3.99 -23.91
CA GLY A 168 -5.63 5.10 -23.46
C GLY A 168 -6.38 6.31 -22.87
N LYS A 169 -7.71 6.38 -23.00
CA LYS A 169 -8.57 7.44 -22.44
C LYS A 169 -9.37 7.01 -21.21
N ILE A 170 -9.38 5.72 -20.87
CA ILE A 170 -10.11 5.23 -19.70
C ILE A 170 -9.52 5.82 -18.42
N ARG A 171 -8.20 6.04 -18.37
CA ARG A 171 -7.53 6.59 -17.17
C ARG A 171 -7.99 8.01 -16.85
N ASP A 172 -8.23 8.82 -17.87
CA ASP A 172 -8.67 10.22 -17.74
C ASP A 172 -10.02 10.31 -17.00
N VAL A 173 -10.84 9.25 -17.08
CA VAL A 173 -12.16 9.18 -16.41
C VAL A 173 -12.20 8.24 -15.20
N ALA A 174 -11.14 7.47 -14.95
CA ALA A 174 -11.06 6.50 -13.84
C ALA A 174 -10.53 7.13 -12.53
N VAL A 175 -10.00 8.35 -12.59
CA VAL A 175 -9.55 9.08 -11.40
C VAL A 175 -10.76 9.68 -10.70
N LEU A 176 -11.26 8.95 -9.70
CA LEU A 176 -12.38 9.40 -8.86
C LEU A 176 -11.92 10.38 -7.78
N PHE A 177 -10.77 10.14 -7.17
CA PHE A 177 -10.32 10.89 -5.99
C PHE A 177 -9.06 11.70 -6.28
N GLN A 178 -8.97 12.90 -5.68
CA GLN A 178 -7.76 13.72 -5.67
C GLN A 178 -6.71 13.13 -4.71
N SER A 179 -5.55 13.79 -4.60
CA SER A 179 -4.51 13.37 -3.66
C SER A 179 -5.00 13.48 -2.22
N TYR A 180 -4.94 12.38 -1.47
CA TYR A 180 -5.32 12.38 -0.05
C TYR A 180 -4.35 13.25 0.77
N PRO A 181 -4.82 14.05 1.73
CA PRO A 181 -3.96 14.94 2.51
C PRO A 181 -2.80 14.20 3.16
N GLN A 182 -1.58 14.53 2.74
CA GLN A 182 -0.36 14.08 3.42
C GLN A 182 -0.35 14.71 4.81
N SER A 183 -0.26 13.90 5.86
CA SER A 183 0.09 14.40 7.20
C SER A 183 1.40 15.16 7.02
N ARG A 184 1.41 16.42 7.48
CA ARG A 184 2.63 17.23 7.56
C ARG A 184 3.57 16.54 8.54
N ASN A 185 4.28 15.51 8.11
CA ASN A 185 5.54 15.19 8.75
C ASN A 185 6.48 16.33 8.37
N PRO A 186 7.05 17.06 9.34
CA PRO A 186 8.05 18.04 9.02
C PRO A 186 9.17 17.27 8.31
N SER A 187 9.37 17.53 7.02
CA SER A 187 10.64 17.17 6.39
C SER A 187 11.74 17.73 7.31
N PRO A 188 12.86 17.01 7.53
CA PRO A 188 13.99 17.59 8.21
C PRO A 188 14.27 18.92 7.52
N ARG A 189 14.13 20.04 8.23
CA ARG A 189 14.53 21.33 7.69
C ARG A 189 15.95 21.13 7.19
N LYS A 190 16.14 21.31 5.88
CA LYS A 190 17.45 21.35 5.26
C LYS A 190 18.23 22.37 6.08
N ARG A 191 19.22 21.92 6.88
CA ARG A 191 20.13 22.84 7.56
C ARG A 191 20.78 23.64 6.43
N THR A 192 20.47 24.93 6.35
CA THR A 192 21.21 25.86 5.52
C THR A 192 22.65 25.83 6.01
N ASN A 193 23.61 25.71 5.10
CA ASN A 193 25.04 25.56 5.39
C ASN A 193 25.64 26.74 6.20
N ASP A 194 24.87 27.79 6.46
CA ASP A 194 25.32 29.00 7.17
C ASP A 194 25.52 28.80 8.69
N GLU A 195 25.10 27.67 9.27
CA GLU A 195 25.34 27.38 10.70
C GLU A 195 26.69 26.68 10.97
N ILE A 196 27.42 26.26 9.94
CA ILE A 196 28.73 25.59 10.09
C ILE A 196 29.91 26.60 10.11
N SER A 197 29.70 27.85 9.69
CA SER A 197 30.76 28.85 9.54
C SER A 197 30.93 29.81 10.73
N LYS A 198 30.38 29.51 11.91
CA LYS A 198 30.47 30.38 13.10
C LYS A 198 31.17 29.79 14.33
N GLY A 199 31.90 28.69 14.18
CA GLY A 199 32.70 28.13 15.28
C GLY A 199 34.07 27.73 14.78
N ASP A 200 34.96 28.71 14.63
CA ASP A 200 36.43 28.60 14.70
C ASP A 200 37.06 29.93 14.27
N ALA A 201 36.88 30.95 15.10
CA ALA A 201 37.69 32.17 15.09
C ALA A 201 37.45 32.83 16.45
N ASP A 202 38.23 32.41 17.45
CA ASP A 202 38.67 33.17 18.62
C ASP A 202 39.29 32.19 19.63
N ALA A 203 40.52 31.79 19.34
CA ALA A 203 41.45 31.22 20.30
C ALA A 203 42.86 31.64 19.89
N GLU A 204 43.22 32.87 20.27
CA GLU A 204 44.61 33.30 20.46
C GLU A 204 44.72 33.86 21.89
#